data_AF-A0A0F9I9L6-F1
#
_entry.id   AF-A0A0F9I9L6-F1
#
_cell.length_a   1.000
_cell.length_b   1.000
_cell.length_c   1.000
_cell.angle_alpha   90.00
_cell.angle_beta   90.00
_cell.angle_gamma   90.00
#
_symmetry.space_group_name_H-M   'P 1'
#
loop_
_entity.id
_entity.type
_entity.pdbx_description
1 polymer ?
#
loop_
_entity_poly.entity_id
_entity_poly.type
_entity_poly.pdbx_seq_one_letter_code
_entity_poly.pdbx_strand_id
1 'polypeptide(L)'
;MTDVNFMGVAPNFAELVVSKYSLNIFQTDYSQRIFDECKNDGSEIYYFRWSNKIYAWPSRGKESSRPIGFEPVEVSLQNNPDVYTKVIQQSVINYFFSTGRRPHRQKYSSVYHFKIDNSKTRFNISKLSYIPYFCFSVGYFIRGDRNIVYISCWREFRRRFDVPEKEIQDEGIDTSSWDRKNGVIVGSSRNVKLYVSAVRGEQQKKVIEEKTSNKINEFDHIKKSFNKLLDSLTNIKVVDGAALVKLNHFTIPNSNFNDLFISKPVHYYYNNATTPGGYDQAVSNLKPYTYEFMSSKVFEIVAFIPSQHSGSCENFILKLKAKLGSIFHLTKINIRYINVGSNRDDHINEISGFGHKEFDLALFFNRFNKR
;
A
#
# COMPACT_ATOMS: atom_id res chain seq x y z
N MET A 1 -2.88 33.66 -13.70
CA MET A 1 -2.48 32.26 -13.44
C MET A 1 -3.69 31.40 -13.64
N THR A 2 -3.65 30.46 -14.58
CA THR A 2 -4.75 29.50 -14.83
C THR A 2 -4.70 28.42 -13.77
N ASP A 3 -5.75 28.34 -12.95
CA ASP A 3 -5.98 27.24 -12.02
C ASP A 3 -5.93 25.88 -12.73
N VAL A 4 -5.50 24.84 -12.03
CA VAL A 4 -5.61 23.47 -12.51
C VAL A 4 -7.10 23.10 -12.63
N ASN A 5 -7.56 22.83 -13.85
CA ASN A 5 -8.94 22.45 -14.15
C ASN A 5 -9.12 20.93 -14.01
N PHE A 6 -10.13 20.50 -13.25
CA PHE A 6 -10.39 19.10 -12.94
C PHE A 6 -11.80 18.70 -13.42
N MET A 7 -11.94 18.34 -14.69
CA MET A 7 -13.15 17.67 -15.23
C MET A 7 -12.81 16.22 -15.61
N GLY A 8 -13.44 15.23 -14.97
CA GLY A 8 -13.19 13.80 -15.19
C GLY A 8 -12.54 13.09 -13.99
N VAL A 9 -12.05 11.86 -14.19
CA VAL A 9 -11.25 11.16 -13.17
C VAL A 9 -9.90 11.86 -13.05
N ALA A 10 -9.62 12.42 -11.88
CA ALA A 10 -8.39 13.14 -11.61
C ALA A 10 -7.37 12.23 -10.89
N PRO A 11 -6.37 11.68 -11.60
CA PRO A 11 -5.30 10.93 -10.96
C PRO A 11 -4.45 11.82 -10.05
N ASN A 12 -3.74 11.17 -9.13
CA ASN A 12 -2.84 11.83 -8.19
C ASN A 12 -1.44 12.14 -8.79
N PHE A 13 -1.35 12.32 -10.11
CA PHE A 13 -0.11 12.68 -10.82
C PHE A 13 -0.29 13.87 -11.76
N ALA A 14 0.83 14.54 -12.03
CA ALA A 14 0.94 15.61 -13.02
C ALA A 14 2.23 15.45 -13.83
N GLU A 15 2.20 15.81 -15.11
CA GLU A 15 3.38 15.87 -15.98
C GLU A 15 4.31 17.00 -15.55
N LEU A 16 5.59 16.67 -15.44
CA LEU A 16 6.68 17.61 -15.29
C LEU A 16 7.24 17.93 -16.67
N VAL A 17 6.98 19.14 -17.17
CA VAL A 17 7.56 19.61 -18.43
C VAL A 17 8.95 20.17 -18.15
N VAL A 18 9.96 19.56 -18.77
CA VAL A 18 11.35 19.99 -18.72
C VAL A 18 11.64 20.87 -19.94
N SER A 19 12.40 21.95 -19.76
CA SER A 19 12.79 22.89 -20.83
C SER A 19 13.67 22.27 -21.92
N LYS A 20 14.40 21.20 -21.61
CA LYS A 20 15.26 20.48 -22.55
C LYS A 20 14.77 19.04 -22.74
N TYR A 21 14.78 18.59 -24.00
CA TYR A 21 14.43 17.21 -24.38
C TYR A 21 15.51 16.20 -23.97
N SER A 22 16.77 16.65 -23.97
CA SER A 22 17.93 15.87 -23.55
C SER A 22 18.73 16.62 -22.48
N LEU A 23 19.52 15.87 -21.72
CA LEU A 23 20.39 16.38 -20.67
C LEU A 23 21.80 15.84 -20.89
N ASN A 24 22.79 16.73 -20.82
CA ASN A 24 24.19 16.33 -20.84
C ASN A 24 24.65 15.99 -19.42
N ILE A 25 25.04 14.74 -19.23
CA ILE A 25 25.59 14.22 -17.97
C ILE A 25 26.87 13.44 -18.24
N PHE A 26 27.41 12.75 -17.23
CA PHE A 26 28.61 11.95 -17.39
C PHE A 26 28.32 10.47 -17.13
N GLN A 27 29.08 9.57 -17.76
CA GLN A 27 29.01 8.14 -17.52
C GLN A 27 30.39 7.47 -17.49
N THR A 28 30.45 6.27 -16.91
CA THR A 28 31.60 5.35 -17.02
C THR A 28 31.11 3.91 -16.90
N ASP A 29 31.96 2.94 -17.23
CA ASP A 29 31.65 1.53 -17.06
C ASP A 29 31.55 1.14 -15.59
N TYR A 30 30.55 0.32 -15.26
CA TYR A 30 30.37 -0.14 -13.90
C TYR A 30 31.44 -1.17 -13.52
N SER A 31 32.13 -0.87 -12.42
CA SER A 31 32.75 -1.88 -11.56
C SER A 31 32.35 -1.60 -10.11
N GLN A 32 32.26 -2.65 -9.29
CA GLN A 32 31.92 -2.49 -7.87
C GLN A 32 32.89 -1.56 -7.16
N ARG A 33 34.20 -1.68 -7.48
CA ARG A 33 35.26 -0.83 -6.95
C ARG A 33 35.02 0.65 -7.26
N ILE A 34 34.84 1.00 -8.53
CA ILE A 34 34.57 2.40 -8.94
C ILE A 34 33.32 2.93 -8.26
N PHE A 35 32.24 2.14 -8.20
CA PHE A 35 30.99 2.60 -7.61
C PHE A 35 31.10 2.87 -6.11
N ASP A 36 31.88 2.07 -5.38
CA ASP A 36 32.12 2.31 -3.95
C ASP A 36 33.06 3.49 -3.71
N GLU A 37 34.06 3.73 -4.58
CA GLU A 37 34.87 4.95 -4.59
C GLU A 37 33.99 6.19 -4.80
N CYS A 38 33.09 6.18 -5.79
CA CYS A 38 32.14 7.26 -6.05
C CYS A 38 31.24 7.60 -4.85
N LYS A 39 30.78 6.60 -4.08
CA LYS A 39 29.96 6.85 -2.87
C LYS A 39 30.72 7.58 -1.76
N ASN A 40 32.04 7.45 -1.74
CA ASN A 40 32.92 7.99 -0.72
C ASN A 40 33.64 9.28 -1.16
N ASP A 41 33.44 9.72 -2.41
CA ASP A 41 34.11 10.87 -3.04
C ASP A 41 33.85 12.21 -2.31
N GLY A 42 32.77 12.31 -1.51
CA GLY A 42 32.48 13.51 -0.71
C GLY A 42 32.17 14.79 -1.54
N SER A 43 32.19 14.69 -2.86
CA SER A 43 31.89 15.77 -3.81
C SER A 43 30.40 16.06 -3.89
N GLU A 44 30.03 17.22 -4.45
CA GLU A 44 28.62 17.54 -4.77
C GLU A 44 28.11 16.80 -6.02
N ILE A 45 28.60 15.59 -6.32
CA ILE A 45 28.18 14.77 -7.47
C ILE A 45 27.22 13.67 -7.00
N TYR A 46 26.14 13.50 -7.75
CA TYR A 46 25.24 12.39 -7.57
C TYR A 46 25.64 11.25 -8.50
N TYR A 47 25.84 10.06 -7.94
CA TYR A 47 26.19 8.86 -8.69
C TYR A 47 25.02 7.89 -8.73
N PHE A 48 24.69 7.41 -9.93
CA PHE A 48 23.59 6.47 -10.16
C PHE A 48 24.04 5.31 -11.03
N ARG A 49 23.98 4.09 -10.48
CA ARG A 49 24.19 2.87 -11.27
C ARG A 49 22.91 2.49 -12.00
N TRP A 50 23.03 2.30 -13.30
CA TRP A 50 21.98 1.70 -14.12
C TRP A 50 22.60 0.73 -15.13
N SER A 51 22.11 -0.51 -15.14
CA SER A 51 22.70 -1.60 -15.92
C SER A 51 24.21 -1.76 -15.65
N ASN A 52 25.03 -1.76 -16.69
CA ASN A 52 26.48 -1.86 -16.70
C ASN A 52 27.20 -0.50 -16.70
N LYS A 53 26.51 0.60 -16.41
CA LYS A 53 27.07 1.95 -16.37
C LYS A 53 26.86 2.63 -15.00
N ILE A 54 27.76 3.55 -14.68
CA ILE A 54 27.60 4.51 -13.59
C ILE A 54 27.43 5.88 -14.24
N TYR A 55 26.31 6.53 -13.94
CA TYR A 55 26.01 7.88 -14.37
C TYR A 55 26.32 8.87 -13.25
N ALA A 56 26.79 10.05 -13.62
CA ALA A 56 27.17 11.10 -12.69
C ALA A 56 26.67 12.47 -13.17
N TRP A 57 26.17 13.26 -12.23
CA TRP A 57 25.76 14.64 -12.48
C TRP A 57 25.82 15.51 -11.22
N PRO A 58 25.88 16.84 -11.34
CA PRO A 58 25.93 17.73 -10.20
C PRO A 58 24.66 17.64 -9.35
N SER A 59 24.81 17.45 -8.04
CA SER A 59 23.69 17.33 -7.10
C SER A 59 22.90 18.63 -6.93
N ARG A 60 23.44 19.80 -7.29
CA ARG A 60 22.75 21.10 -7.09
C ARG A 60 22.47 21.86 -8.39
N GLY A 61 22.55 21.18 -9.53
CA GLY A 61 22.33 21.78 -10.86
C GLY A 61 23.33 22.88 -11.22
N LYS A 62 24.43 23.03 -10.48
CA LYS A 62 25.57 23.86 -10.87
C LYS A 62 26.45 23.07 -11.82
N GLU A 63 27.13 23.74 -12.75
CA GLU A 63 28.19 23.09 -13.51
C GLU A 63 29.26 22.56 -12.53
N SER A 64 29.42 21.24 -12.49
CA SER A 64 30.58 20.63 -11.82
C SER A 64 31.59 20.26 -12.88
N SER A 65 32.86 20.25 -12.49
CA SER A 65 33.89 19.59 -13.29
C SER A 65 33.49 18.13 -13.54
N ARG A 66 33.82 17.64 -14.73
CA ARG A 66 33.67 16.24 -15.10
C ARG A 66 34.42 15.36 -14.08
N PRO A 67 33.78 14.34 -13.50
CA PRO A 67 34.47 13.39 -12.63
C PRO A 67 35.59 12.67 -13.39
N ILE A 68 36.71 12.37 -12.73
CA ILE A 68 37.84 11.67 -13.36
C ILE A 68 37.39 10.29 -13.83
N GLY A 69 37.71 9.93 -15.08
CA GLY A 69 37.35 8.62 -15.66
C GLY A 69 35.91 8.53 -16.17
N PHE A 70 35.15 9.64 -16.16
CA PHE A 70 33.84 9.71 -16.78
C PHE A 70 33.90 10.43 -18.13
N GLU A 71 33.06 10.01 -19.07
CA GLU A 71 32.85 10.62 -20.38
C GLU A 71 31.49 11.32 -20.44
N PRO A 72 31.32 12.40 -21.23
CA PRO A 72 30.02 13.02 -21.43
C PRO A 72 29.07 12.08 -22.17
N VAL A 73 27.79 12.10 -21.80
CA VAL A 73 26.71 11.37 -22.48
C VAL A 73 25.44 12.19 -22.48
N GLU A 74 24.70 12.12 -23.57
CA GLU A 74 23.38 12.72 -23.69
C GLU A 74 22.30 11.70 -23.28
N VAL A 75 21.45 12.08 -22.32
CA VAL A 75 20.30 11.27 -21.89
C VAL A 75 18.98 11.98 -22.17
N SER A 76 17.99 11.23 -22.60
CA SER A 76 16.62 11.67 -22.90
C SER A 76 15.62 10.59 -22.51
N LEU A 77 14.33 10.92 -22.52
CA LEU A 77 13.29 9.90 -22.32
C LEU A 77 13.21 8.87 -23.46
N GLN A 78 13.80 9.16 -24.62
CA GLN A 78 13.82 8.23 -25.74
C GLN A 78 14.96 7.22 -25.63
N ASN A 79 16.15 7.67 -25.20
CA ASN A 79 17.34 6.80 -25.19
C ASN A 79 17.61 6.14 -23.83
N ASN A 80 17.35 6.83 -22.71
CA ASN A 80 17.72 6.41 -21.36
C ASN A 80 16.67 6.92 -20.35
N PRO A 81 15.41 6.47 -20.44
CA PRO A 81 14.31 7.04 -19.67
C PRO A 81 14.49 6.90 -18.16
N ASP A 82 15.07 5.79 -17.67
CA ASP A 82 15.31 5.58 -16.24
C ASP A 82 16.34 6.56 -15.67
N VAL A 83 17.41 6.82 -16.42
CA VAL A 83 18.46 7.77 -16.01
C VAL A 83 17.93 9.20 -16.07
N TYR A 84 17.27 9.57 -17.18
CA TYR A 84 16.65 10.89 -17.33
C TYR A 84 15.66 11.17 -16.18
N THR A 85 14.75 10.22 -15.92
CA THR A 85 13.77 10.35 -14.83
C THR A 85 14.44 10.42 -13.47
N LYS A 86 15.56 9.70 -13.28
CA LYS A 86 16.32 9.75 -12.03
C LYS A 86 16.95 11.11 -11.78
N VAL A 87 17.46 11.77 -12.82
CA VAL A 87 17.98 13.15 -12.73
C VAL A 87 16.86 14.09 -12.27
N ILE A 88 15.69 14.04 -12.90
CA ILE A 88 14.53 14.87 -12.51
C ILE A 88 14.07 14.56 -11.08
N GLN A 89 13.99 13.28 -10.70
CA GLN A 89 13.65 12.86 -9.35
C GLN A 89 14.62 13.48 -8.32
N GLN A 90 15.92 13.45 -8.60
CA GLN A 90 16.93 13.99 -7.70
C GLN A 90 16.82 15.51 -7.57
N SER A 91 16.53 16.23 -8.66
CA SER A 91 16.25 17.68 -8.62
C SER A 91 15.07 18.02 -7.69
N VAL A 92 13.97 17.26 -7.77
CA VAL A 92 12.81 17.44 -6.88
C VAL A 92 13.17 17.14 -5.41
N ILE A 93 13.96 16.10 -5.16
CA ILE A 93 14.46 15.76 -3.81
C ILE A 93 15.31 16.90 -3.24
N ASN A 94 16.23 17.43 -4.04
CA ASN A 94 17.13 18.50 -3.63
C ASN A 94 16.37 19.80 -3.33
N TYR A 95 15.33 20.10 -4.11
CA TYR A 95 14.41 21.19 -3.80
C TYR A 95 13.75 21.03 -2.42
N PHE A 96 13.23 19.84 -2.11
CA PHE A 96 12.66 19.61 -0.78
C PHE A 96 13.72 19.75 0.32
N PHE A 97 14.94 19.27 0.10
CA PHE A 97 16.05 19.53 1.04
C PHE A 97 16.33 21.02 1.23
N SER A 98 16.32 21.84 0.17
CA SER A 98 16.53 23.28 0.29
C SER A 98 15.42 24.01 1.05
N THR A 99 14.21 23.43 1.11
CA THR A 99 13.11 23.95 1.94
C THR A 99 13.16 23.47 3.41
N GLY A 100 14.24 22.81 3.83
CA GLY A 100 14.39 22.25 5.17
C GLY A 100 13.65 20.93 5.40
N ARG A 101 13.00 20.38 4.37
CA ARG A 101 12.40 19.04 4.43
C ARG A 101 13.48 17.98 4.32
N ARG A 102 13.21 16.78 4.83
CA ARG A 102 14.11 15.63 4.72
C ARG A 102 13.38 14.46 4.07
N PRO A 103 13.32 14.40 2.73
CA PRO A 103 12.76 13.25 2.04
C PRO A 103 13.56 11.98 2.34
N HIS A 104 12.86 10.93 2.75
CA HIS A 104 13.44 9.60 2.93
C HIS A 104 12.83 8.64 1.91
N ARG A 105 13.68 7.84 1.28
CA ARG A 105 13.23 6.79 0.35
C ARG A 105 12.62 5.63 1.12
N GLN A 106 11.44 5.18 0.71
CA GLN A 106 10.87 3.94 1.20
C GLN A 106 11.68 2.75 0.66
N LYS A 107 11.99 1.79 1.55
CA LYS A 107 12.78 0.61 1.20
C LYS A 107 12.13 -0.15 0.04
N TYR A 108 12.93 -0.52 -0.96
CA TYR A 108 12.50 -1.23 -2.17
C TYR A 108 11.40 -0.54 -2.99
N SER A 109 11.29 0.78 -2.89
CA SER A 109 10.27 1.56 -3.61
C SER A 109 10.89 2.77 -4.31
N SER A 110 10.19 3.34 -5.30
CA SER A 110 10.50 4.64 -5.91
C SER A 110 9.95 5.83 -5.10
N VAL A 111 9.21 5.54 -4.03
CA VAL A 111 8.52 6.53 -3.20
C VAL A 111 9.46 7.19 -2.20
N TYR A 112 9.36 8.51 -2.12
CA TYR A 112 9.99 9.34 -1.12
C TYR A 112 8.92 9.95 -0.22
N HIS A 113 9.24 10.10 1.05
CA HIS A 113 8.31 10.67 2.02
C HIS A 113 9.01 11.55 3.04
N PHE A 114 8.31 12.58 3.52
CA PHE A 114 8.74 13.39 4.64
C PHE A 114 7.56 13.80 5.51
N LYS A 115 7.84 14.08 6.79
CA LYS A 115 6.82 14.45 7.77
C LYS A 115 6.26 15.85 7.47
N ILE A 116 4.94 16.01 7.59
CA ILE A 116 4.29 17.31 7.56
C ILE A 116 4.24 17.83 8.99
N ASP A 117 5.21 18.66 9.38
CA ASP A 117 5.34 19.24 10.72
C ASP A 117 4.33 20.37 10.99
N ASN A 118 3.03 20.06 10.93
CA ASN A 118 1.96 20.97 11.34
C ASN A 118 1.06 20.29 12.36
N SER A 119 1.00 20.84 13.58
CA SER A 119 0.18 20.31 14.68
C SER A 119 -1.30 20.20 14.33
N LYS A 120 -1.82 21.11 13.49
CA LYS A 120 -3.22 21.10 13.03
C LYS A 120 -3.57 19.89 12.15
N THR A 121 -2.57 19.20 11.62
CA THR A 121 -2.75 18.07 10.70
C THR A 121 -2.49 16.71 11.34
N ARG A 122 -2.10 16.70 12.62
CA ARG A 122 -1.89 15.48 13.41
C ARG A 122 -3.16 15.13 14.17
N PHE A 123 -3.49 13.85 14.21
CA PHE A 123 -4.55 13.33 15.08
C PHE A 123 -3.95 12.51 16.20
N ASN A 124 -4.57 12.53 17.38
CA ASN A 124 -4.11 11.75 18.53
C ASN A 124 -5.29 11.02 19.17
N ILE A 125 -5.00 9.85 19.75
CA ILE A 125 -5.84 9.11 20.67
C ILE A 125 -4.94 8.86 21.89
N SER A 126 -5.07 9.67 22.93
CA SER A 126 -4.13 9.67 24.06
C SER A 126 -2.65 9.68 23.59
N LYS A 127 -1.87 8.64 23.89
CA LYS A 127 -0.45 8.48 23.55
C LYS A 127 -0.18 7.99 22.12
N LEU A 128 -1.22 7.61 21.37
CA LEU A 128 -1.13 7.18 19.98
C LEU A 128 -1.36 8.34 19.03
N SER A 129 -0.44 8.52 18.09
CA SER A 129 -0.47 9.61 17.11
C SER A 129 -0.56 9.12 15.69
N TYR A 130 -1.35 9.82 14.89
CA TYR A 130 -1.45 9.70 13.44
C TYR A 130 -0.75 10.90 12.82
N ILE A 131 0.48 10.66 12.38
CA ILE A 131 1.38 11.69 11.86
C ILE A 131 1.26 11.72 10.33
N PRO A 132 0.90 12.87 9.73
CA PRO A 132 0.84 13.00 8.29
C PRO A 132 2.23 13.05 7.66
N TYR A 133 2.39 12.33 6.56
CA TYR A 133 3.55 12.33 5.68
C TYR A 133 3.12 12.74 4.28
N PHE A 134 3.88 13.63 3.67
CA PHE A 134 3.80 13.87 2.24
C PHE A 134 4.59 12.78 1.54
N CYS A 135 3.95 12.09 0.61
CA CYS A 135 4.55 11.05 -0.20
C CYS A 135 4.58 11.50 -1.65
N PHE A 136 5.69 11.25 -2.34
CA PHE A 136 5.79 11.51 -3.76
C PHE A 136 6.66 10.46 -4.46
N SER A 137 6.43 10.32 -5.76
CA SER A 137 7.27 9.56 -6.66
C SER A 137 7.37 10.29 -7.99
N VAL A 138 8.52 10.16 -8.65
CA VAL A 138 8.75 10.67 -10.00
C VAL A 138 8.97 9.47 -10.89
N GLY A 139 8.22 9.40 -11.98
CA GLY A 139 8.24 8.29 -12.92
C GLY A 139 8.10 8.79 -14.34
N TYR A 140 8.03 7.85 -15.28
CA TYR A 140 7.72 8.13 -16.67
C TYR A 140 6.75 7.10 -17.23
N PHE A 141 6.06 7.47 -18.30
CA PHE A 141 5.37 6.52 -19.16
C PHE A 141 5.53 6.93 -20.62
N ILE A 142 5.50 5.92 -21.48
CA ILE A 142 5.60 6.04 -22.94
C ILE A 142 4.22 5.68 -23.49
N ARG A 143 3.61 6.59 -24.25
CA ARG A 143 2.32 6.34 -24.90
C ARG A 143 2.35 6.84 -26.34
N GLY A 144 2.38 5.90 -27.28
CA GLY A 144 2.65 6.22 -28.69
C GLY A 144 3.96 6.97 -28.80
N ASP A 145 3.95 8.11 -29.47
CA ASP A 145 5.12 8.96 -29.67
C ASP A 145 5.39 9.93 -28.50
N ARG A 146 4.55 9.92 -27.46
CA ARG A 146 4.67 10.85 -26.33
C ARG A 146 5.32 10.16 -25.13
N ASN A 147 6.46 10.72 -24.72
CA ASN A 147 7.15 10.35 -23.49
C ASN A 147 6.86 11.40 -22.42
N ILE A 148 6.32 10.98 -21.28
CA ILE A 148 5.91 11.89 -20.21
C ILE A 148 6.67 11.52 -18.95
N VAL A 149 7.36 12.49 -18.35
CA VAL A 149 7.78 12.41 -16.94
C VAL A 149 6.66 12.96 -16.08
N TYR A 150 6.33 12.25 -15.01
CA TYR A 150 5.29 12.67 -14.08
C TYR A 150 5.79 12.67 -12.64
N ILE A 151 5.15 13.48 -11.82
CA ILE A 151 5.21 13.39 -10.37
C ILE A 151 3.85 12.96 -9.84
N SER A 152 3.82 11.88 -9.05
CA SER A 152 2.66 11.50 -8.25
C SER A 152 2.84 11.97 -6.81
N CYS A 153 1.78 12.46 -6.18
CA CYS A 153 1.82 12.82 -4.76
C CYS A 153 0.55 12.40 -4.02
N TRP A 154 0.69 12.08 -2.73
CA TRP A 154 -0.43 11.76 -1.85
C TRP A 154 0.00 11.98 -0.39
N ARG A 155 -0.94 11.77 0.53
CA ARG A 155 -0.69 11.89 1.97
C ARG A 155 -0.93 10.55 2.65
N GLU A 156 0.01 10.16 3.50
CA GLU A 156 -0.14 8.99 4.36
C GLU A 156 -0.17 9.41 5.83
N PHE A 157 -0.90 8.66 6.65
CA PHE A 157 -0.87 8.81 8.10
C PHE A 157 -0.12 7.63 8.72
N ARG A 158 1.03 7.91 9.32
CA ARG A 158 1.81 6.90 10.04
C ARG A 158 1.46 6.94 11.51
N ARG A 159 1.26 5.75 12.07
CA ARG A 159 0.87 5.54 13.46
C ARG A 159 2.13 5.40 14.31
N ARG A 160 2.20 6.13 15.42
CA ARG A 160 3.34 6.09 16.34
C ARG A 160 2.87 6.31 17.78
N PHE A 161 3.47 5.56 18.70
CA PHE A 161 3.43 5.88 20.12
C PHE A 161 4.55 6.89 20.39
N ASP A 162 4.19 8.08 20.84
CA ASP A 162 5.15 9.18 21.04
C ASP A 162 5.70 9.25 22.46
N VAL A 163 5.43 8.22 23.26
CA VAL A 163 5.91 8.08 24.64
C VAL A 163 6.61 6.73 24.83
N PRO A 164 7.50 6.62 25.82
CA PRO A 164 8.09 5.35 26.23
C PRO A 164 7.02 4.32 26.62
N GLU A 165 7.32 3.04 26.41
CA GLU A 165 6.45 1.92 26.79
C GLU A 165 6.03 1.96 28.25
N LYS A 166 6.93 2.41 29.15
CA LYS A 166 6.65 2.55 30.58
C LYS A 166 5.45 3.47 30.85
N GLU A 167 5.33 4.60 30.14
CA GLU A 167 4.19 5.50 30.32
C GLU A 167 2.86 4.86 29.91
N ILE A 168 2.88 3.93 28.94
CA ILE A 168 1.69 3.17 28.53
C ILE A 168 1.35 2.13 29.59
N GLN A 169 2.36 1.48 30.17
CA GLN A 169 2.19 0.50 31.25
C GLN A 169 1.68 1.16 32.55
N ASP A 170 2.11 2.39 32.84
CA ASP A 170 1.65 3.18 33.98
C ASP A 170 0.14 3.51 33.89
N GLU A 171 -0.46 3.46 32.69
CA GLU A 171 -1.92 3.56 32.47
C GLU A 171 -2.66 2.22 32.72
N GLY A 172 -1.97 1.18 33.20
CA GLY A 172 -2.53 -0.16 33.46
C GLY A 172 -2.71 -1.02 32.20
N ILE A 173 -2.02 -0.67 31.12
CA ILE A 173 -2.15 -1.35 29.82
C ILE A 173 -1.06 -2.41 29.67
N ASP A 174 -1.47 -3.68 29.54
CA ASP A 174 -0.55 -4.77 29.24
C ASP A 174 -0.04 -4.69 27.79
N THR A 175 1.27 -4.50 27.67
CA THR A 175 2.01 -4.38 26.40
C THR A 175 2.84 -5.63 26.08
N SER A 176 2.80 -6.68 26.92
CA SER A 176 3.60 -7.90 26.76
C SER A 176 3.51 -8.49 25.34
N SER A 177 2.27 -8.61 24.84
CA SER A 177 1.95 -9.23 23.55
C SER A 177 2.08 -8.31 22.31
N TRP A 178 2.59 -7.09 22.50
CA TRP A 178 2.64 -6.08 21.44
C TRP A 178 3.85 -6.23 20.52
N ASP A 179 3.67 -5.85 19.25
CA ASP A 179 4.72 -5.89 18.25
C ASP A 179 5.81 -4.84 18.56
N ARG A 180 7.08 -5.24 18.48
CA ARG A 180 8.24 -4.37 18.72
C ARG A 180 9.19 -4.40 17.53
N LYS A 181 9.87 -3.28 17.30
CA LYS A 181 10.98 -3.18 16.33
C LYS A 181 12.13 -2.46 17.00
N ASN A 182 13.31 -3.11 17.02
CA ASN A 182 14.50 -2.61 17.71
C ASN A 182 14.21 -2.26 19.18
N GLY A 183 13.46 -3.10 19.88
CA GLY A 183 13.10 -2.90 21.30
C GLY A 183 12.03 -1.84 21.57
N VAL A 184 11.49 -1.17 20.54
CA VAL A 184 10.47 -0.12 20.71
C VAL A 184 9.12 -0.58 20.17
N ILE A 185 8.04 -0.29 20.90
CA ILE A 185 6.68 -0.53 20.44
C ILE A 185 6.43 0.22 19.13
N VAL A 186 5.88 -0.49 18.14
CA VAL A 186 5.49 0.10 16.84
C VAL A 186 3.99 0.35 16.76
N GLY A 187 3.58 1.33 15.95
CA GLY A 187 2.17 1.59 15.62
C GLY A 187 1.59 0.59 14.61
N SER A 188 1.75 -0.71 14.84
CA SER A 188 1.16 -1.76 13.99
C SER A 188 -0.36 -1.74 14.11
N SER A 189 -1.07 -2.29 13.10
CA SER A 189 -2.54 -2.38 13.16
C SER A 189 -3.03 -3.18 14.37
N ARG A 190 -2.26 -4.18 14.82
CA ARG A 190 -2.54 -4.96 16.03
C ARG A 190 -2.38 -4.11 17.29
N ASN A 191 -1.22 -3.47 17.48
CA ASN A 191 -0.96 -2.66 18.66
C ASN A 191 -1.93 -1.49 18.76
N VAL A 192 -2.25 -0.85 17.64
CA VAL A 192 -3.25 0.22 17.58
C VAL A 192 -4.63 -0.29 18.00
N LYS A 193 -5.04 -1.48 17.56
CA LYS A 193 -6.32 -2.07 17.98
C LYS A 193 -6.34 -2.35 19.49
N LEU A 194 -5.29 -2.98 20.02
CA LEU A 194 -5.19 -3.28 21.46
C LEU A 194 -5.20 -2.01 22.30
N TYR A 195 -4.39 -1.00 21.94
CA TYR A 195 -4.33 0.26 22.65
C TYR A 195 -5.65 1.03 22.62
N VAL A 196 -6.24 1.19 21.43
CA VAL A 196 -7.51 1.91 21.27
C VAL A 196 -8.61 1.30 22.13
N SER A 197 -8.67 -0.03 22.22
CA SER A 197 -9.63 -0.71 23.11
C SER A 197 -9.30 -0.56 24.58
N ALA A 198 -8.03 -0.53 24.98
CA ALA A 198 -7.65 -0.26 26.36
C ALA A 198 -8.04 1.16 26.81
N VAL A 199 -7.90 2.16 25.94
CA VAL A 199 -8.24 3.57 26.25
C VAL A 199 -9.66 3.98 25.87
N ARG A 200 -10.51 3.04 25.44
CA ARG A 200 -11.90 3.30 24.98
C ARG A 200 -11.98 4.36 23.87
N GLY A 201 -11.01 4.35 22.96
CA GLY A 201 -10.81 5.33 21.90
C GLY A 201 -11.53 5.02 20.57
N GLU A 202 -12.42 4.03 20.51
CA GLU A 202 -13.04 3.54 19.28
C GLU A 202 -13.73 4.63 18.47
N GLN A 203 -14.49 5.51 19.13
CA GLN A 203 -15.18 6.61 18.47
C GLN A 203 -14.20 7.62 17.87
N GLN A 204 -13.13 7.96 18.61
CA GLN A 204 -12.09 8.86 18.11
C GLN A 204 -11.37 8.25 16.92
N LYS A 205 -11.06 6.95 16.99
CA LYS A 205 -10.46 6.20 15.88
C LYS A 205 -11.35 6.24 14.64
N LYS A 206 -12.66 6.00 14.78
CA LYS A 206 -13.62 6.07 13.67
C LYS A 206 -13.63 7.45 13.02
N VAL A 207 -13.68 8.52 13.81
CA VAL A 207 -13.63 9.90 13.30
C VAL A 207 -12.31 10.18 12.57
N ILE A 208 -11.18 9.68 13.08
CA ILE A 208 -9.89 9.81 12.41
C ILE A 208 -9.87 9.03 11.10
N GLU A 209 -10.38 7.80 11.07
CA GLU A 209 -10.48 6.98 9.87
C GLU A 209 -11.36 7.66 8.80
N GLU A 210 -12.51 8.21 9.19
CA GLU A 210 -13.37 9.00 8.30
C GLU A 210 -12.63 10.24 7.74
N LYS A 211 -11.90 10.98 8.57
CA LYS A 211 -11.15 12.17 8.12
C LYS A 211 -9.97 11.82 7.20
N THR A 212 -9.29 10.71 7.47
CA THR A 212 -8.07 10.30 6.77
C THR A 212 -8.35 9.51 5.49
N SER A 213 -9.48 8.79 5.40
CA SER A 213 -9.92 8.05 4.21
C SER A 213 -10.84 8.85 3.27
N ASN A 214 -11.17 10.08 3.64
CA ASN A 214 -12.03 10.93 2.82
C ASN A 214 -11.31 11.35 1.52
N LYS A 215 -11.81 10.83 0.39
CA LYS A 215 -11.27 11.09 -0.95
C LYS A 215 -11.32 12.56 -1.37
N ILE A 216 -12.31 13.33 -0.91
CA ILE A 216 -12.40 14.77 -1.19
C ILE A 216 -11.26 15.50 -0.48
N ASN A 217 -11.01 15.19 0.79
CA ASN A 217 -9.91 15.77 1.55
C ASN A 217 -8.53 15.38 0.99
N GLU A 218 -8.39 14.16 0.49
CA GLU A 218 -7.19 13.70 -0.19
C GLU A 218 -6.97 14.45 -1.51
N PHE A 219 -8.02 14.58 -2.32
CA PHE A 219 -7.98 15.31 -3.58
C PHE A 219 -7.63 16.80 -3.38
N ASP A 220 -8.25 17.46 -2.40
CA ASP A 220 -7.92 18.84 -2.03
C ASP A 220 -6.45 19.00 -1.61
N HIS A 221 -5.91 18.00 -0.90
CA HIS A 221 -4.50 18.01 -0.52
C HIS A 221 -3.58 17.88 -1.74
N ILE A 222 -3.92 17.00 -2.69
CA ILE A 222 -3.19 16.82 -3.95
C ILE A 222 -3.19 18.13 -4.75
N LYS A 223 -4.36 18.74 -4.95
CA LYS A 223 -4.50 20.04 -5.65
C LYS A 223 -3.63 21.12 -5.01
N LYS A 224 -3.71 21.28 -3.68
CA LYS A 224 -2.88 22.26 -2.94
C LYS A 224 -1.38 21.96 -3.07
N SER A 225 -0.98 20.69 -3.13
CA SER A 225 0.42 20.29 -3.25
C SER A 225 0.96 20.58 -4.65
N PHE A 226 0.18 20.30 -5.69
CA PHE A 226 0.56 20.64 -7.07
C PHE A 226 0.63 22.15 -7.30
N ASN A 227 -0.32 22.93 -6.77
CA ASN A 227 -0.24 24.39 -6.87
C ASN A 227 1.02 24.94 -6.20
N LYS A 228 1.35 24.47 -4.99
CA LYS A 228 2.60 24.86 -4.31
C LYS A 228 3.86 24.46 -5.09
N LEU A 229 3.84 23.29 -5.72
CA LEU A 229 4.95 22.84 -6.55
C LEU A 229 5.09 23.71 -7.81
N LEU A 230 3.96 24.04 -8.45
CA LEU A 230 3.88 24.94 -9.60
C LEU A 230 4.50 26.31 -9.28
N ASP A 231 4.12 26.90 -8.14
CA ASP A 231 4.66 28.19 -7.67
C ASP A 231 6.19 28.16 -7.42
N SER A 232 6.75 26.96 -7.25
CA SER A 232 8.14 26.74 -6.86
C SER A 232 9.00 26.15 -7.98
N LEU A 233 8.47 25.91 -9.18
CA LEU A 233 9.19 25.22 -10.26
C LEU A 233 10.50 25.93 -10.65
N THR A 234 10.49 27.27 -10.65
CA THR A 234 11.67 28.09 -10.95
C THR A 234 12.83 27.87 -9.98
N ASN A 235 12.54 27.39 -8.77
CA ASN A 235 13.54 27.06 -7.76
C ASN A 235 14.09 25.63 -7.91
N ILE A 236 13.48 24.80 -8.75
CA ILE A 236 13.91 23.41 -8.99
C ILE A 236 14.91 23.40 -10.13
N LYS A 237 16.19 23.42 -9.77
CA LYS A 237 17.30 23.36 -10.73
C LYS A 237 17.48 21.92 -11.24
N VAL A 238 17.46 21.77 -12.56
CA VAL A 238 17.89 20.54 -13.25
C VAL A 238 19.31 20.76 -13.78
N VAL A 239 20.02 19.67 -14.04
CA VAL A 239 21.39 19.71 -14.57
C VAL A 239 21.42 20.26 -16.00
N ASP A 240 22.61 20.62 -16.48
CA ASP A 240 22.79 21.14 -17.85
C ASP A 240 21.90 22.37 -18.14
N GLY A 241 21.76 23.26 -17.16
CA GLY A 241 20.92 24.47 -17.30
C GLY A 241 19.44 24.21 -17.58
N ALA A 242 18.98 22.95 -17.49
CA ALA A 242 17.58 22.64 -17.64
C ALA A 242 16.78 23.12 -16.41
N ALA A 243 15.53 23.43 -16.66
CA ALA A 243 14.54 23.82 -15.66
C ALA A 243 13.22 23.07 -15.87
N LEU A 244 12.48 22.88 -14.79
CA LEU A 244 11.08 22.48 -14.83
C LEU A 244 10.26 23.73 -15.16
N VAL A 245 9.54 23.71 -16.28
CA VAL A 245 8.86 24.91 -16.80
C VAL A 245 7.35 24.87 -16.60
N LYS A 246 6.74 23.69 -16.54
CA LYS A 246 5.29 23.54 -16.34
C LYS A 246 4.98 22.28 -15.54
N LEU A 247 3.84 22.33 -14.85
CA LEU A 247 3.20 21.19 -14.20
C LEU A 247 1.80 21.02 -14.82
N ASN A 248 1.62 20.01 -15.66
CA ASN A 248 0.33 19.75 -16.32
C ASN A 248 -0.39 18.63 -15.58
N HIS A 249 -1.49 18.94 -14.91
CA HIS A 249 -2.36 17.89 -14.38
C HIS A 249 -3.20 17.31 -15.52
N PHE A 250 -3.38 15.99 -15.50
CA PHE A 250 -4.22 15.29 -16.47
C PHE A 250 -5.54 14.91 -15.83
N THR A 251 -6.63 15.11 -16.54
CA THR A 251 -7.91 14.47 -16.23
C THR A 251 -8.18 13.34 -17.21
N ILE A 252 -8.91 12.31 -16.78
CA ILE A 252 -9.26 11.17 -17.64
C ILE A 252 -10.78 11.22 -17.91
N PRO A 253 -11.22 11.16 -19.18
CA PRO A 253 -10.39 11.03 -20.38
C PRO A 253 -9.74 12.35 -20.84
N ASN A 254 -8.67 12.26 -21.63
CA ASN A 254 -8.05 13.34 -22.41
C ASN A 254 -7.32 12.76 -23.65
N SER A 255 -6.66 13.59 -24.45
CA SER A 255 -5.89 13.13 -25.64
C SER A 255 -4.82 12.08 -25.30
N ASN A 256 -4.26 12.19 -24.10
CA ASN A 256 -3.40 11.28 -23.34
C ASN A 256 -3.98 9.96 -22.88
N PHE A 257 -5.28 9.91 -22.59
CA PHE A 257 -5.88 8.88 -21.74
C PHE A 257 -7.34 8.66 -22.11
N ASN A 258 -7.67 7.46 -22.56
CA ASN A 258 -9.06 7.08 -22.78
C ASN A 258 -9.60 6.49 -21.49
N ASP A 259 -10.87 6.72 -21.20
CA ASP A 259 -11.62 5.95 -20.23
C ASP A 259 -12.20 4.69 -20.92
N LEU A 260 -12.08 3.56 -20.24
CA LEU A 260 -12.74 2.32 -20.64
C LEU A 260 -13.69 1.93 -19.52
N PHE A 261 -14.98 1.92 -19.83
CA PHE A 261 -15.97 1.37 -18.92
C PHE A 261 -15.98 -0.15 -19.07
N ILE A 262 -15.52 -0.85 -18.04
CA ILE A 262 -15.67 -2.29 -17.94
C ILE A 262 -16.98 -2.55 -17.20
N SER A 263 -17.88 -3.30 -17.83
CA SER A 263 -19.14 -3.72 -17.20
C SER A 263 -18.86 -4.47 -15.91
N LYS A 264 -19.75 -4.33 -14.92
CA LYS A 264 -19.67 -5.15 -13.71
C LYS A 264 -19.65 -6.63 -14.11
N PRO A 265 -18.80 -7.46 -13.47
CA PRO A 265 -18.83 -8.90 -13.72
C PRO A 265 -20.23 -9.47 -13.51
N VAL A 266 -20.64 -10.36 -14.42
CA VAL A 266 -21.88 -11.11 -14.29
C VAL A 266 -21.57 -12.39 -13.52
N HIS A 267 -22.34 -12.64 -12.45
CA HIS A 267 -22.24 -13.88 -11.71
C HIS A 267 -23.21 -14.90 -12.29
N TYR A 268 -22.67 -16.07 -12.63
CA TYR A 268 -23.42 -17.19 -13.15
C TYR A 268 -23.68 -18.20 -12.03
N TYR A 269 -24.94 -18.59 -11.92
CA TYR A 269 -25.45 -19.57 -10.97
C TYR A 269 -25.87 -20.83 -11.73
N TYR A 270 -26.53 -21.76 -11.03
CA TYR A 270 -26.99 -23.00 -11.66
C TYR A 270 -27.77 -22.73 -12.97
N ASN A 271 -27.52 -23.57 -13.99
CA ASN A 271 -28.09 -23.42 -15.33
C ASN A 271 -27.82 -22.06 -16.01
N ASN A 272 -26.66 -21.46 -15.74
CA ASN A 272 -26.28 -20.13 -16.25
C ASN A 272 -27.27 -19.02 -15.88
N ALA A 273 -28.05 -19.21 -14.81
CA ALA A 273 -28.92 -18.17 -14.30
C ALA A 273 -28.08 -16.99 -13.79
N THR A 274 -28.61 -15.78 -13.92
CA THR A 274 -27.95 -14.55 -13.45
C THR A 274 -28.96 -13.70 -12.68
N THR A 275 -28.50 -12.96 -11.68
CA THR A 275 -29.32 -11.97 -10.97
C THR A 275 -28.46 -10.80 -10.51
N PRO A 276 -28.98 -9.57 -10.53
CA PRO A 276 -28.40 -8.49 -9.75
C PRO A 276 -28.61 -8.75 -8.25
N GLY A 277 -27.67 -8.30 -7.40
CA GLY A 277 -27.82 -8.35 -5.94
C GLY A 277 -26.61 -8.89 -5.18
N GLY A 278 -26.80 -9.13 -3.88
CA GLY A 278 -25.77 -9.70 -3.00
C GLY A 278 -25.63 -11.21 -3.19
N TYR A 279 -24.40 -11.71 -3.07
CA TYR A 279 -24.04 -13.11 -3.34
C TYR A 279 -24.91 -14.12 -2.58
N ASP A 280 -25.08 -13.96 -1.26
CA ASP A 280 -25.79 -14.93 -0.42
C ASP A 280 -27.25 -15.10 -0.85
N GLN A 281 -27.94 -14.00 -1.16
CA GLN A 281 -29.33 -14.04 -1.62
C GLN A 281 -29.43 -14.68 -3.01
N ALA A 282 -28.47 -14.39 -3.88
CA ALA A 282 -28.44 -14.94 -5.23
C ALA A 282 -28.19 -16.46 -5.21
N VAL A 283 -27.26 -16.95 -4.40
CA VAL A 283 -27.03 -18.40 -4.22
C VAL A 283 -28.26 -19.07 -3.60
N SER A 284 -28.89 -18.45 -2.60
CA SER A 284 -30.12 -18.98 -2.00
C SER A 284 -31.30 -19.06 -2.98
N ASN A 285 -31.45 -18.07 -3.88
CA ASN A 285 -32.56 -18.07 -4.83
C ASN A 285 -32.29 -18.89 -6.10
N LEU A 286 -31.07 -18.85 -6.62
CA LEU A 286 -30.71 -19.41 -7.93
C LEU A 286 -29.88 -20.69 -7.85
N LYS A 287 -29.51 -21.12 -6.63
CA LYS A 287 -28.64 -22.28 -6.34
C LYS A 287 -27.18 -22.03 -6.77
N PRO A 288 -26.19 -22.65 -6.08
CA PRO A 288 -24.80 -22.54 -6.50
C PRO A 288 -24.59 -23.20 -7.87
N TYR A 289 -23.59 -22.75 -8.64
CA TYR A 289 -23.27 -23.33 -9.95
C TYR A 289 -23.01 -24.86 -9.86
N THR A 290 -22.46 -25.32 -8.73
CA THR A 290 -22.18 -26.73 -8.45
C THR A 290 -23.37 -27.52 -7.89
N TYR A 291 -24.59 -26.96 -7.93
CA TYR A 291 -25.78 -27.58 -7.32
C TYR A 291 -26.04 -29.02 -7.79
N GLU A 292 -25.86 -29.31 -9.08
CA GLU A 292 -26.08 -30.66 -9.63
C GLU A 292 -25.18 -31.71 -8.96
N PHE A 293 -23.91 -31.36 -8.75
CA PHE A 293 -22.94 -32.25 -8.09
C PHE A 293 -23.19 -32.42 -6.59
N MET A 294 -23.76 -31.40 -5.92
CA MET A 294 -23.91 -31.40 -4.47
C MET A 294 -25.28 -31.86 -3.98
N SER A 295 -26.34 -31.64 -4.76
CA SER A 295 -27.73 -31.90 -4.34
C SER A 295 -28.06 -33.37 -4.14
N SER A 296 -27.35 -34.27 -4.85
CA SER A 296 -27.57 -35.72 -4.79
C SER A 296 -26.72 -36.41 -3.72
N LYS A 297 -25.57 -35.82 -3.36
CA LYS A 297 -24.58 -36.36 -2.44
C LYS A 297 -24.98 -36.14 -0.97
N VAL A 298 -24.65 -37.10 -0.09
CA VAL A 298 -24.63 -36.85 1.36
C VAL A 298 -23.35 -36.09 1.68
N PHE A 299 -23.50 -34.87 2.21
CA PHE A 299 -22.39 -34.02 2.60
C PHE A 299 -21.97 -34.35 4.03
N GLU A 300 -20.79 -34.94 4.17
CA GLU A 300 -20.27 -35.46 5.43
C GLU A 300 -19.39 -34.41 6.11
N ILE A 301 -19.79 -33.97 7.31
CA ILE A 301 -19.05 -32.99 8.11
C ILE A 301 -18.58 -33.64 9.40
N VAL A 302 -17.30 -33.46 9.74
CA VAL A 302 -16.78 -33.79 11.07
C VAL A 302 -16.46 -32.52 11.85
N ALA A 303 -16.82 -32.48 13.12
CA ALA A 303 -16.54 -31.37 14.01
C ALA A 303 -15.82 -31.83 15.27
N PHE A 304 -14.59 -31.33 15.46
CA PHE A 304 -13.75 -31.59 16.63
C PHE A 304 -13.98 -30.51 17.67
N ILE A 305 -14.71 -30.86 18.72
CA ILE A 305 -15.27 -29.96 19.72
C ILE A 305 -14.51 -30.11 21.04
N PRO A 306 -13.88 -29.05 21.56
CA PRO A 306 -13.33 -29.07 22.91
C PRO A 306 -14.44 -29.34 23.92
N SER A 307 -14.29 -30.36 24.76
CA SER A 307 -15.33 -30.77 25.74
C SER A 307 -15.80 -29.60 26.62
N GLN A 308 -14.91 -28.67 26.97
CA GLN A 308 -15.20 -27.47 27.76
C GLN A 308 -16.12 -26.42 27.06
N HIS A 309 -16.34 -26.55 25.75
CA HIS A 309 -17.09 -25.59 24.94
C HIS A 309 -18.18 -26.24 24.09
N SER A 310 -18.55 -27.49 24.37
CA SER A 310 -19.49 -28.28 23.57
C SER A 310 -20.77 -27.54 23.23
N GLY A 311 -21.47 -26.99 24.23
CA GLY A 311 -22.74 -26.29 24.00
C GLY A 311 -22.62 -25.05 23.09
N SER A 312 -21.50 -24.32 23.10
CA SER A 312 -21.32 -23.16 22.21
C SER A 312 -20.95 -23.60 20.79
N CYS A 313 -20.11 -24.62 20.66
CA CYS A 313 -19.69 -25.17 19.38
C CYS A 313 -20.85 -25.87 18.66
N GLU A 314 -21.64 -26.68 19.36
CA GLU A 314 -22.83 -27.36 18.82
C GLU A 314 -23.86 -26.34 18.30
N ASN A 315 -24.13 -25.29 19.07
CA ASN A 315 -25.02 -24.21 18.64
C ASN A 315 -24.52 -23.51 17.37
N PHE A 316 -23.22 -23.29 17.23
CA PHE A 316 -22.63 -22.76 16.00
C PHE A 316 -22.82 -23.73 14.82
N ILE A 317 -22.57 -25.03 15.04
CA ILE A 317 -22.67 -26.05 13.99
C ILE A 317 -24.12 -26.23 13.52
N LEU A 318 -25.10 -26.18 14.42
CA LEU A 318 -26.53 -26.18 14.06
C LEU A 318 -26.89 -24.99 13.18
N LYS A 319 -26.42 -23.79 13.52
CA LYS A 319 -26.61 -22.58 12.69
C LYS A 319 -25.92 -22.70 11.34
N LEU A 320 -24.73 -23.29 11.30
CA LEU A 320 -24.02 -23.57 10.06
C LEU A 320 -24.81 -24.56 9.19
N LYS A 321 -25.29 -25.67 9.75
CA LYS A 321 -26.13 -26.65 9.04
C LYS A 321 -27.36 -25.99 8.42
N ALA A 322 -28.05 -25.14 9.18
CA ALA A 322 -29.21 -24.41 8.69
C ALA A 322 -28.85 -23.50 7.50
N LYS A 323 -27.72 -22.77 7.57
CA LYS A 323 -27.25 -21.91 6.47
C LYS A 323 -26.78 -22.70 5.24
N LEU A 324 -26.11 -23.84 5.44
CA LEU A 324 -25.71 -24.72 4.36
C LEU A 324 -26.93 -25.26 3.60
N GLY A 325 -27.99 -25.62 4.33
CA GLY A 325 -29.27 -26.00 3.73
C GLY A 325 -29.96 -24.84 2.99
N SER A 326 -30.12 -23.67 3.63
CA SER A 326 -30.92 -22.57 3.07
C SER A 326 -30.24 -21.77 1.96
N ILE A 327 -28.91 -21.64 2.02
CA ILE A 327 -28.15 -20.87 1.03
C ILE A 327 -27.65 -21.81 -0.08
N PHE A 328 -27.01 -22.92 0.28
CA PHE A 328 -26.35 -23.80 -0.69
C PHE A 328 -27.22 -24.97 -1.17
N HIS A 329 -28.46 -25.08 -0.67
CA HIS A 329 -29.40 -26.14 -1.02
C HIS A 329 -28.87 -27.55 -0.73
N LEU A 330 -28.02 -27.68 0.28
CA LEU A 330 -27.51 -28.97 0.76
C LEU A 330 -28.58 -29.63 1.63
N THR A 331 -29.36 -30.53 1.05
CA THR A 331 -30.49 -31.19 1.73
C THR A 331 -30.06 -32.39 2.59
N LYS A 332 -28.95 -33.05 2.23
CA LYS A 332 -28.42 -34.22 2.91
C LYS A 332 -27.11 -33.88 3.59
N ILE A 333 -27.18 -33.38 4.83
CA ILE A 333 -26.00 -33.05 5.64
C ILE A 333 -25.94 -33.96 6.86
N ASN A 334 -24.89 -34.76 6.94
CA ASN A 334 -24.55 -35.53 8.13
C ASN A 334 -23.42 -34.84 8.89
N ILE A 335 -23.53 -34.80 10.21
CA ILE A 335 -22.54 -34.13 11.06
C ILE A 335 -22.14 -35.09 12.17
N ARG A 336 -20.86 -35.46 12.18
CA ARG A 336 -20.22 -36.24 13.23
C ARG A 336 -19.54 -35.31 14.22
N TYR A 337 -19.97 -35.37 15.47
CA TYR A 337 -19.35 -34.63 16.57
C TYR A 337 -18.30 -35.51 17.25
N ILE A 338 -17.10 -34.98 17.45
CA ILE A 338 -16.01 -35.64 18.15
C ILE A 338 -15.55 -34.72 19.27
N ASN A 339 -15.76 -35.14 20.50
CA ASN A 339 -15.27 -34.40 21.65
C ASN A 339 -13.78 -34.65 21.82
N VAL A 340 -13.01 -33.57 21.91
CA VAL A 340 -11.56 -33.59 22.07
C VAL A 340 -11.17 -32.82 23.34
N GLY A 341 -10.00 -33.18 23.87
CA GLY A 341 -9.41 -32.47 24.99
C GLY A 341 -9.11 -31.01 24.66
N SER A 342 -8.77 -30.25 25.70
CA SER A 342 -8.42 -28.83 25.57
C SER A 342 -6.97 -28.62 25.08
N ASN A 343 -6.18 -29.68 24.94
CA ASN A 343 -4.80 -29.62 24.43
C ASN A 343 -4.75 -29.84 22.91
N ARG A 344 -3.83 -29.13 22.25
CA ARG A 344 -3.57 -29.26 20.81
C ARG A 344 -3.14 -30.68 20.42
N ASP A 345 -2.40 -31.36 21.27
CA ASP A 345 -1.91 -32.72 20.98
C ASP A 345 -3.08 -33.72 20.92
N ASP A 346 -4.10 -33.53 21.76
CA ASP A 346 -5.32 -34.35 21.72
C ASP A 346 -6.08 -34.15 20.40
N HIS A 347 -6.17 -32.90 19.94
CA HIS A 347 -6.71 -32.61 18.61
C HIS A 347 -5.90 -33.30 17.51
N ILE A 348 -4.57 -33.20 17.51
CA ILE A 348 -3.72 -33.79 16.46
C ILE A 348 -3.85 -35.31 16.46
N ASN A 349 -3.82 -35.95 17.63
CA ASN A 349 -3.96 -37.39 17.76
C ASN A 349 -5.30 -37.87 17.18
N GLU A 350 -6.40 -37.22 17.57
CA GLU A 350 -7.73 -37.61 17.09
C GLU A 350 -7.87 -37.37 15.57
N ILE A 351 -7.35 -36.25 15.06
CA ILE A 351 -7.38 -35.92 13.63
C ILE A 351 -6.55 -36.92 12.81
N SER A 352 -5.39 -37.31 13.31
CA SER A 352 -4.48 -38.21 12.63
C SER A 352 -5.06 -39.62 12.44
N GLY A 353 -6.11 -39.97 13.19
CA GLY A 353 -6.85 -41.22 13.04
C GLY A 353 -7.79 -41.24 11.82
N PHE A 354 -8.05 -40.11 11.16
CA PHE A 354 -8.98 -40.03 10.04
C PHE A 354 -8.29 -40.02 8.68
N GLY A 355 -8.86 -40.78 7.73
CA GLY A 355 -8.40 -40.79 6.34
C GLY A 355 -8.83 -39.53 5.57
N HIS A 356 -8.02 -39.11 4.59
CA HIS A 356 -8.23 -37.91 3.77
C HIS A 356 -9.47 -37.93 2.83
N LYS A 357 -10.34 -38.95 2.93
CA LYS A 357 -11.53 -39.14 2.07
C LYS A 357 -12.84 -39.39 2.84
N GLU A 358 -12.81 -39.38 4.17
CA GLU A 358 -13.98 -39.77 4.98
C GLU A 358 -15.01 -38.64 5.11
N PHE A 359 -14.58 -37.37 5.00
CA PHE A 359 -15.45 -36.20 5.18
C PHE A 359 -15.25 -35.17 4.07
N ASP A 360 -16.32 -34.45 3.73
CA ASP A 360 -16.29 -33.32 2.80
C ASP A 360 -15.82 -32.02 3.46
N LEU A 361 -16.03 -31.89 4.78
CA LEU A 361 -15.61 -30.74 5.57
C LEU A 361 -15.22 -31.15 7.00
N ALA A 362 -14.09 -30.62 7.49
CA ALA A 362 -13.68 -30.76 8.87
C ALA A 362 -13.66 -29.39 9.57
N LEU A 363 -14.28 -29.32 10.75
CA LEU A 363 -14.35 -28.13 11.60
C LEU A 363 -13.50 -28.32 12.86
N PHE A 364 -12.63 -27.34 13.12
CA PHE A 364 -11.73 -27.34 14.26
C PHE A 364 -11.97 -26.11 15.12
N PHE A 365 -12.38 -26.31 16.36
CA PHE A 365 -12.55 -25.22 17.33
C PHE A 365 -11.33 -25.19 18.23
N ASN A 366 -10.43 -24.23 18.01
CA ASN A 366 -9.20 -24.12 18.77
C ASN A 366 -9.03 -22.72 19.35
N ARG A 367 -8.68 -22.64 20.64
CA ARG A 367 -8.27 -21.39 21.28
C ARG A 367 -6.75 -21.37 21.31
N PHE A 368 -6.12 -20.81 20.28
CA PHE A 368 -4.69 -20.57 20.29
C PHE A 368 -4.36 -19.44 21.27
N ASN A 369 -4.16 -19.78 22.55
CA ASN A 369 -3.19 -19.03 23.33
C ASN A 369 -1.82 -19.47 22.80
N LYS A 370 -1.23 -18.65 21.93
CA LYS A 370 0.20 -18.82 21.61
C LYS A 370 0.95 -18.65 22.93
N ARG A 371 1.48 -19.76 23.46
CA ARG A 371 2.56 -19.73 24.43
C ARG A 371 3.83 -19.24 23.75
#